data_AF-A0A3M2TF36-F1
#
_entry.id   AF-A0A3M2TF36-F1
#
_cell.length_a   1.000
_cell.length_b   1.000
_cell.length_c   1.000
_cell.angle_alpha   90.00
_cell.angle_beta   90.00
_cell.angle_gamma   90.00
#
_symmetry.space_group_name_H-M   'P 1'
#
loop_
_entity.id
_entity.type
_entity.pdbx_description
1 polymer ?
#
loop_
_entity_poly.entity_id
_entity_poly.type
_entity_poly.pdbx_seq_one_letter_code
_entity_poly.pdbx_strand_id
1 'polypeptide(L)'
;MDRSIYSSYPPHLEPAQEDSLVAIIKDWTIQNGLAVRPPPTFVPEESDRKHVLAANAPVTLFPSLFPKACFEEARSLQTVYNQLYAAMTSNEPWLGKLMEELIDVDDFISKLWKIHLSVQKEGYVQPLSLGLFRSDYMAHIPPNSTAPSLKQVEFNTISSSFGGLSSLVTSLHSELLSTPPGNPINYPHHPLFDSNMPPENTAVETLSAGLAAAHSAYGPSKLDPTLPLCILFVVQENERNIFDQLALSRQLTKIHKVPVFRLFSSEILSQTSIPKSNPSRPLIYHPPHSANTPFEVTTIYLRAFYAPSEYRSERDWEARTHLERSAAIKCPTVLNQLSGSKKIQQVLAEPTGPDHLSDFLGDTDPAVIARLRETFAPQYDLSSNGRGRELALNAETASNHVLKPQREGGGNNIYKSEIPGFLRSIPEADWKRWVLMELITPPADAKNVALRSDGEVLRGNVVGELGVYGTILWDQTGQIVHNEQGGWLMRTKGRDVNEGGVAAGFSSLDSVLLF
;
A
#
# COMPACT_ATOMS: atom_id res chain seq x y z
N MET A 1 10.30 7.76 -28.52
CA MET A 1 8.87 7.45 -28.30
C MET A 1 8.06 8.68 -28.69
N ASP A 2 7.00 8.52 -29.47
CA ASP A 2 6.26 9.68 -29.98
C ASP A 2 5.44 10.30 -28.84
N ARG A 3 5.88 11.46 -28.33
CA ARG A 3 5.11 12.25 -27.35
C ARG A 3 3.69 12.58 -27.86
N SER A 4 3.42 12.35 -29.15
CA SER A 4 2.11 12.50 -29.76
C SER A 4 1.01 11.67 -29.09
N ILE A 5 1.29 10.51 -28.48
CA ILE A 5 0.23 9.67 -27.91
C ILE A 5 -0.54 10.36 -26.77
N TYR A 6 0.16 11.17 -25.95
CA TYR A 6 -0.47 11.96 -24.89
C TYR A 6 -1.17 13.21 -25.41
N SER A 7 -0.91 13.62 -26.65
CA SER A 7 -1.57 14.80 -27.23
C SER A 7 -3.00 14.53 -27.67
N SER A 8 -3.32 13.29 -28.04
CA SER A 8 -4.66 12.86 -28.46
C SER A 8 -5.45 12.11 -27.38
N TYR A 9 -4.83 11.80 -26.24
CA TYR A 9 -5.41 11.01 -25.16
C TYR A 9 -5.62 11.81 -23.85
N PRO A 10 -6.76 11.64 -23.15
CA PRO A 10 -7.96 10.92 -23.60
C PRO A 10 -8.65 11.68 -24.73
N PRO A 11 -9.46 11.00 -25.56
CA PRO A 11 -10.23 11.68 -26.59
C PRO A 11 -11.18 12.74 -25.99
N HIS A 12 -11.48 13.77 -26.77
CA HIS A 12 -12.40 14.83 -26.37
C HIS A 12 -13.82 14.27 -26.17
N LEU A 13 -14.49 14.69 -25.10
CA LEU A 13 -15.90 14.41 -24.85
C LEU A 13 -16.72 15.66 -25.15
N GLU A 14 -17.74 15.53 -25.99
CA GLU A 14 -18.77 16.56 -26.09
C GLU A 14 -19.59 16.61 -24.78
N PRO A 15 -20.19 17.75 -24.40
CA PRO A 15 -20.89 17.89 -23.12
C PRO A 15 -21.93 16.80 -22.84
N ALA A 16 -22.76 16.45 -23.83
CA ALA A 16 -23.77 15.40 -23.68
C ALA A 16 -23.16 13.99 -23.49
N GLN A 17 -21.97 13.74 -24.06
CA GLN A 17 -21.24 12.49 -23.87
C GLN A 17 -20.63 12.43 -22.47
N GLU A 18 -20.05 13.53 -21.99
CA GLU A 18 -19.50 13.63 -20.63
C GLU A 18 -20.60 13.43 -19.58
N ASP A 19 -21.74 14.12 -19.72
CA ASP A 19 -22.89 13.97 -18.82
C ASP A 19 -23.39 12.51 -18.77
N SER A 20 -23.52 11.87 -19.93
CA SER A 20 -23.97 10.48 -20.05
C SER A 20 -22.96 9.52 -19.41
N LEU A 21 -21.67 9.68 -19.71
CA LEU A 21 -20.60 8.85 -19.17
C LEU A 21 -20.51 8.98 -17.65
N VAL A 22 -20.59 10.19 -17.13
CA VAL A 22 -20.58 10.46 -15.68
C VAL A 22 -21.79 9.83 -15.00
N ALA A 23 -22.99 9.91 -15.60
CA ALA A 23 -24.18 9.25 -15.07
C ALA A 23 -24.01 7.73 -15.02
N ILE A 24 -23.53 7.12 -16.11
CA ILE A 24 -23.24 5.67 -16.17
C ILE A 24 -22.25 5.26 -15.08
N ILE A 25 -21.14 6.00 -14.92
CA ILE A 25 -20.13 5.69 -13.90
C ILE A 25 -20.71 5.80 -12.50
N LYS A 26 -21.49 6.86 -12.20
CA LYS A 26 -22.13 7.03 -10.89
C LYS A 26 -23.03 5.83 -10.57
N ASP A 27 -23.88 5.41 -11.49
CA ASP A 27 -24.77 4.27 -11.29
C ASP A 27 -24.00 2.95 -11.16
N TRP A 28 -23.01 2.72 -12.03
CA TRP A 28 -22.18 1.52 -12.01
C TRP A 28 -21.42 1.36 -10.68
N THR A 29 -20.85 2.47 -10.17
CA THR A 29 -20.08 2.44 -8.91
C THR A 29 -20.93 2.02 -7.73
N ILE A 30 -22.18 2.50 -7.66
CA ILE A 30 -23.13 2.11 -6.61
C ILE A 30 -23.56 0.66 -6.78
N GLN A 31 -23.91 0.25 -8.00
CA GLN A 31 -24.34 -1.11 -8.32
C GLN A 31 -23.30 -2.17 -7.93
N ASN A 32 -22.02 -1.88 -8.16
CA ASN A 32 -20.92 -2.83 -7.95
C ASN A 32 -20.16 -2.63 -6.63
N GLY A 33 -20.50 -1.60 -5.86
CA GLY A 33 -19.84 -1.29 -4.59
C GLY A 33 -18.43 -0.73 -4.74
N LEU A 34 -18.12 -0.06 -5.86
CA LEU A 34 -16.94 0.80 -6.02
C LEU A 34 -17.16 2.11 -5.26
N ALA A 35 -17.20 1.99 -3.93
CA ALA A 35 -17.71 3.02 -3.04
C ALA A 35 -16.79 3.26 -1.84
N VAL A 36 -16.96 4.41 -1.21
CA VAL A 36 -16.33 4.79 0.07
C VAL A 36 -17.37 5.47 0.96
N ARG A 37 -17.13 5.51 2.27
CA ARG A 37 -17.91 6.40 3.15
C ARG A 37 -17.50 7.86 2.86
N PRO A 38 -18.46 8.79 2.79
CA PRO A 38 -18.15 10.19 2.50
C PRO A 38 -17.31 10.80 3.65
N PRO A 39 -16.39 11.74 3.35
CA PRO A 39 -15.70 12.49 4.38
C PRO A 39 -16.67 13.48 5.07
N PRO A 40 -16.41 13.85 6.35
CA PRO A 40 -17.18 14.87 7.06
C PRO A 40 -17.23 16.24 6.36
N THR A 41 -16.23 16.55 5.53
CA THR A 41 -16.17 17.78 4.73
C THR A 41 -17.19 17.83 3.61
N PHE A 42 -17.68 16.67 3.15
CA PHE A 42 -18.69 16.55 2.12
C PHE A 42 -20.07 16.28 2.72
N VAL A 43 -20.17 15.32 3.63
CA VAL A 43 -21.40 15.01 4.36
C VAL A 43 -21.14 15.26 5.84
N PRO A 44 -21.73 16.31 6.45
CA PRO A 44 -21.54 16.59 7.88
C PRO A 44 -21.94 15.39 8.75
N GLU A 45 -21.22 15.15 9.84
CA GLU A 45 -21.50 14.01 10.75
C GLU A 45 -22.94 14.01 11.27
N GLU A 46 -23.53 15.20 11.44
CA GLU A 46 -24.92 15.36 11.85
C GLU A 46 -25.92 14.76 10.87
N SER A 47 -25.57 14.72 9.58
CA SER A 47 -26.39 14.18 8.50
C SER A 47 -26.22 12.68 8.31
N ASP A 48 -25.15 12.07 8.84
CA ASP A 48 -24.89 10.62 8.74
C ASP A 48 -24.50 9.98 10.10
N ARG A 49 -25.22 10.35 11.17
CA ARG A 49 -24.94 9.88 12.55
C ARG A 49 -24.95 8.35 12.72
N LYS A 50 -25.58 7.63 11.78
CA LYS A 50 -25.68 6.17 11.80
C LYS A 50 -24.75 5.50 10.78
N HIS A 51 -23.92 6.27 10.10
CA HIS A 51 -22.94 5.81 9.10
C HIS A 51 -23.57 4.89 8.04
N VAL A 52 -24.74 5.28 7.54
CA VAL A 52 -25.49 4.53 6.52
C VAL A 52 -25.08 4.94 5.11
N LEU A 53 -24.58 6.16 4.91
CA LEU A 53 -24.31 6.71 3.59
C LEU A 53 -23.00 6.20 2.99
N ALA A 54 -22.99 6.07 1.67
CA ALA A 54 -21.81 5.78 0.85
C ALA A 54 -21.85 6.67 -0.39
N ALA A 55 -20.67 7.03 -0.89
CA ALA A 55 -20.48 7.76 -2.14
C ALA A 55 -19.63 6.91 -3.09
N ASN A 56 -19.66 7.24 -4.39
CA ASN A 56 -18.71 6.65 -5.33
C ASN A 56 -17.27 6.90 -4.84
N ALA A 57 -16.41 5.90 -4.99
CA ALA A 57 -14.98 6.15 -4.86
C ALA A 57 -14.55 7.19 -5.91
N PRO A 58 -13.55 8.05 -5.62
CA PRO A 58 -12.96 8.88 -6.66
C PRO A 58 -12.34 7.98 -7.74
N VAL A 59 -12.77 8.15 -8.99
CA VAL A 59 -12.31 7.35 -10.13
C VAL A 59 -11.90 8.27 -11.28
N THR A 60 -11.05 7.79 -12.18
CA THR A 60 -10.91 8.42 -13.50
C THR A 60 -12.06 7.98 -14.41
N LEU A 61 -12.36 8.78 -15.43
CA LEU A 61 -13.35 8.44 -16.45
C LEU A 61 -12.74 7.56 -17.54
N PHE A 62 -11.43 7.68 -17.75
CA PHE A 62 -10.68 6.91 -18.73
C PHE A 62 -9.53 6.18 -18.03
N PRO A 63 -9.15 4.98 -18.51
CA PRO A 63 -7.93 4.31 -18.06
C PRO A 63 -6.68 5.13 -18.41
N SER A 64 -5.74 5.33 -17.48
CA SER A 64 -4.50 6.04 -17.82
C SER A 64 -3.56 5.22 -18.72
N LEU A 65 -2.83 5.90 -19.61
CA LEU A 65 -1.81 5.23 -20.42
C LEU A 65 -0.56 4.89 -19.59
N PHE A 66 -0.08 3.65 -19.68
CA PHE A 66 1.16 3.23 -19.01
C PHE A 66 2.05 2.38 -19.94
N PRO A 67 3.37 2.60 -19.99
CA PRO A 67 4.24 1.84 -20.88
C PRO A 67 4.20 0.34 -20.57
N LYS A 68 3.92 -0.51 -21.57
CA LYS A 68 3.76 -1.96 -21.38
C LYS A 68 5.01 -2.60 -20.75
N ALA A 69 6.19 -2.22 -21.23
CA ALA A 69 7.45 -2.76 -20.71
C ALA A 69 7.64 -2.46 -19.21
N CYS A 70 7.30 -1.24 -18.77
CA CYS A 70 7.38 -0.86 -17.35
C CYS A 70 6.37 -1.64 -16.50
N PHE A 71 5.15 -1.87 -17.01
CA PHE A 71 4.12 -2.63 -16.31
C PHE A 71 4.54 -4.08 -16.09
N GLU A 72 5.03 -4.76 -17.13
CA GLU A 72 5.48 -6.15 -17.01
C GLU A 72 6.75 -6.28 -16.17
N GLU A 73 7.65 -5.30 -16.23
CA GLU A 73 8.83 -5.26 -15.37
C GLU A 73 8.43 -5.21 -13.89
N ALA A 74 7.55 -4.26 -13.53
CA ALA A 74 7.05 -4.09 -12.16
C ALA A 74 6.44 -5.38 -11.60
N ARG A 75 5.65 -6.09 -12.44
CA ARG A 75 5.05 -7.37 -12.08
C ARG A 75 6.08 -8.47 -11.90
N SER A 76 7.02 -8.60 -12.84
CA SER A 76 8.02 -9.66 -12.80
C SER A 76 8.97 -9.58 -11.59
N LEU A 77 9.18 -8.38 -11.04
CA LEU A 77 10.07 -8.16 -9.90
C LEU A 77 9.39 -8.32 -8.53
N GLN A 78 8.05 -8.42 -8.47
CA GLN A 78 7.34 -8.35 -7.19
C GLN A 78 7.67 -9.52 -6.25
N THR A 79 7.79 -10.75 -6.76
CA THR A 79 8.15 -11.91 -5.91
C THR A 79 9.58 -11.83 -5.38
N VAL A 80 10.49 -11.17 -6.12
CA VAL A 80 11.87 -10.90 -5.70
C VAL A 80 11.89 -9.82 -4.63
N TYR A 81 11.09 -8.76 -4.79
CA TYR A 81 10.87 -7.77 -3.74
C TYR A 81 10.29 -8.39 -2.47
N ASN A 82 9.33 -9.30 -2.59
CA ASN A 82 8.79 -10.02 -1.44
C ASN A 82 9.89 -10.77 -0.68
N GLN A 83 10.78 -11.47 -1.41
CA GLN A 83 11.93 -12.18 -0.84
C GLN A 83 12.91 -11.23 -0.14
N LEU A 84 13.25 -10.11 -0.78
CA LEU A 84 14.13 -9.10 -0.22
C LEU A 84 13.62 -8.61 1.15
N TYR A 85 12.34 -8.25 1.24
CA TYR A 85 11.75 -7.76 2.49
C TYR A 85 11.59 -8.84 3.54
N ALA A 86 11.33 -10.10 3.15
CA ALA A 86 11.35 -11.23 4.08
C ALA A 86 12.77 -11.46 4.64
N ALA A 87 13.80 -11.47 3.79
CA ALA A 87 15.19 -11.66 4.19
C ALA A 87 15.70 -10.55 5.12
N MET A 88 15.40 -9.28 4.80
CA MET A 88 15.72 -8.14 5.67
C MET A 88 15.01 -8.24 7.02
N THR A 89 13.73 -8.61 7.03
CA THR A 89 12.95 -8.77 8.27
C THR A 89 13.50 -9.88 9.15
N SER A 90 13.96 -10.99 8.55
CA SER A 90 14.56 -12.10 9.29
C SER A 90 15.96 -11.80 9.83
N ASN A 91 16.67 -10.81 9.27
CA ASN A 91 17.96 -10.35 9.78
C ASN A 91 17.77 -9.28 10.87
N GLU A 92 17.30 -9.72 12.03
CA GLU A 92 17.01 -8.85 13.17
C GLU A 92 18.21 -7.96 13.60
N PRO A 93 19.46 -8.46 13.69
CA PRO A 93 20.60 -7.60 14.05
C PRO A 93 20.84 -6.46 13.05
N TRP A 94 20.68 -6.73 11.75
CA TRP A 94 20.83 -5.71 10.72
C TRP A 94 19.72 -4.67 10.79
N LEU A 95 18.46 -5.11 10.90
CA LEU A 95 17.31 -4.21 11.01
C LEU A 95 17.39 -3.38 12.30
N GLY A 96 17.76 -4.00 13.42
CA GLY A 96 17.89 -3.36 14.72
C GLY A 96 18.91 -2.23 14.71
N LYS A 97 20.07 -2.42 14.08
CA LYS A 97 21.09 -1.36 13.93
C LYS A 97 20.50 -0.11 13.26
N LEU A 98 19.72 -0.28 12.20
CA LEU A 98 19.11 0.84 11.47
C LEU A 98 17.98 1.51 12.28
N MET A 99 17.21 0.73 13.05
CA MET A 99 16.17 1.30 13.92
C MET A 99 16.76 2.08 15.08
N GLU A 100 17.84 1.58 15.69
CA GLU A 100 18.56 2.25 16.79
C GLU A 100 19.13 3.62 16.40
N GLU A 101 19.43 3.84 15.12
CA GLU A 101 19.83 5.16 14.61
C GLU A 101 18.68 6.20 14.64
N LEU A 102 17.43 5.74 14.69
CA LEU A 102 16.23 6.57 14.58
C LEU A 102 15.44 6.72 15.89
N ILE A 103 15.62 5.81 16.86
CA ILE A 103 14.76 5.75 18.06
C ILE A 103 14.83 7.00 18.97
N ASP A 104 15.87 7.81 18.85
CA ASP A 104 16.08 9.06 19.59
C ASP A 104 15.45 10.29 18.91
N VAL A 105 15.09 10.18 17.62
CA VAL A 105 14.54 11.28 16.81
C VAL A 105 13.14 11.00 16.25
N ASP A 106 12.65 9.77 16.42
CA ASP A 106 11.33 9.33 15.97
C ASP A 106 10.61 8.44 17.00
N ASP A 107 9.71 9.06 17.76
CA ASP A 107 8.92 8.39 18.80
C ASP A 107 8.09 7.20 18.28
N PHE A 108 7.60 7.28 17.04
CA PHE A 108 6.77 6.22 16.47
C PHE A 108 7.57 4.96 16.21
N ILE A 109 8.73 5.12 15.55
CA ILE A 109 9.69 4.03 15.32
C ILE A 109 10.20 3.50 16.67
N SER A 110 10.53 4.37 17.61
CA SER A 110 10.97 4.02 18.96
C SER A 110 9.95 3.12 19.68
N LYS A 111 8.67 3.46 19.64
CA LYS A 111 7.61 2.67 20.29
C LYS A 111 7.33 1.35 19.57
N LEU A 112 7.39 1.30 18.23
CA LEU A 112 7.32 0.03 17.48
C LEU A 112 8.50 -0.89 17.81
N TRP A 113 9.72 -0.36 17.89
CA TRP A 113 10.90 -1.12 18.30
C TRP A 113 10.78 -1.64 19.74
N LYS A 114 10.19 -0.85 20.66
CA LYS A 114 9.90 -1.31 22.03
C LYS A 114 8.90 -2.47 22.07
N ILE A 115 7.92 -2.52 21.18
CA ILE A 115 7.02 -3.69 21.04
C ILE A 115 7.84 -4.92 20.69
N HIS A 116 8.70 -4.82 19.67
CA HIS A 116 9.60 -5.91 19.26
C HIS A 116 10.42 -6.43 20.44
N LEU A 117 11.17 -5.55 21.11
CA LEU A 117 12.03 -5.92 22.24
C LEU A 117 11.25 -6.56 23.40
N SER A 118 10.04 -6.07 23.67
CA SER A 118 9.16 -6.63 24.69
C SER A 118 8.76 -8.08 24.37
N VAL A 119 8.33 -8.33 23.13
CA VAL A 119 7.94 -9.69 22.69
C VAL A 119 9.16 -10.60 22.58
N GLN A 120 10.31 -10.09 22.11
CA GLN A 120 11.55 -10.84 22.06
C GLN A 120 11.96 -11.34 23.46
N LYS A 121 11.86 -10.47 24.47
CA LYS A 121 12.17 -10.80 25.86
C LYS A 121 11.24 -11.90 26.42
N GLU A 122 9.98 -11.93 25.98
CA GLU A 122 9.04 -13.01 26.31
C GLU A 122 9.33 -14.31 25.53
N GLY A 123 10.11 -14.23 24.45
CA GLY A 123 10.33 -15.27 23.45
C GLY A 123 9.22 -15.29 22.39
N TYR A 124 9.52 -15.52 21.12
CA TYR A 124 8.49 -15.65 20.08
C TYR A 124 7.81 -17.03 20.14
N VAL A 125 6.48 -17.08 20.09
CA VAL A 125 5.72 -18.35 19.97
C VAL A 125 5.18 -18.62 18.58
N GLN A 126 5.17 -17.61 17.71
CA GLN A 126 4.73 -17.74 16.33
C GLN A 126 5.94 -17.58 15.41
N PRO A 127 6.41 -18.67 14.76
CA PRO A 127 7.56 -18.61 13.88
C PRO A 127 7.27 -18.06 12.47
N LEU A 128 6.02 -17.93 12.07
CA LEU A 128 5.62 -17.49 10.74
C LEU A 128 5.28 -15.99 10.70
N SER A 129 5.64 -15.36 9.59
CA SER A 129 5.29 -13.98 9.25
C SER A 129 4.61 -13.93 7.88
N LEU A 130 3.51 -13.16 7.79
CA LEU A 130 2.83 -12.91 6.53
C LEU A 130 3.10 -11.46 6.07
N GLY A 131 3.39 -11.30 4.78
CA GLY A 131 3.47 -10.03 4.07
C GLY A 131 2.39 -9.94 3.01
N LEU A 132 1.57 -8.89 3.08
CA LEU A 132 0.66 -8.42 2.02
C LEU A 132 1.21 -7.09 1.52
N PHE A 133 2.13 -7.18 0.55
CA PHE A 133 2.95 -6.07 0.11
C PHE A 133 2.39 -5.36 -1.11
N ARG A 134 2.76 -4.10 -1.27
CA ARG A 134 2.56 -3.36 -2.53
C ARG A 134 3.80 -2.53 -2.86
N SER A 135 4.43 -2.82 -3.98
CA SER A 135 5.50 -1.98 -4.51
C SER A 135 4.92 -0.93 -5.45
N ASP A 136 5.12 0.34 -5.14
CA ASP A 136 4.58 1.46 -5.91
C ASP A 136 5.65 2.07 -6.81
N TYR A 137 5.27 2.42 -8.04
CA TYR A 137 6.17 2.84 -9.10
C TYR A 137 5.60 3.98 -9.94
N MET A 138 6.49 4.75 -10.56
CA MET A 138 6.16 5.69 -11.63
C MET A 138 7.02 5.39 -12.86
N ALA A 139 6.46 5.61 -14.05
CA ALA A 139 7.24 5.66 -15.27
C ALA A 139 8.11 6.92 -15.25
N HIS A 140 9.42 6.76 -15.43
CA HIS A 140 10.40 7.83 -15.49
C HIS A 140 10.75 8.12 -16.95
N ILE A 141 10.36 9.30 -17.42
CA ILE A 141 10.50 9.77 -18.80
C ILE A 141 11.07 11.21 -18.83
N PRO A 142 12.36 11.40 -18.49
CA PRO A 142 13.02 12.70 -18.64
C PRO A 142 12.96 13.23 -20.07
N PRO A 143 13.07 14.56 -20.29
CA PRO A 143 12.98 15.16 -21.62
C PRO A 143 13.92 14.56 -22.67
N ASN A 144 15.10 14.09 -22.25
CA ASN A 144 16.14 13.55 -23.13
C ASN A 144 16.15 12.02 -23.19
N SER A 145 15.19 11.33 -22.56
CA SER A 145 15.18 9.87 -22.54
C SER A 145 14.65 9.29 -23.86
N THR A 146 15.30 8.23 -24.34
CA THR A 146 14.89 7.48 -25.53
C THR A 146 13.78 6.47 -25.22
N ALA A 147 13.71 5.99 -23.97
CA ALA A 147 12.76 5.00 -23.49
C ALA A 147 12.31 5.31 -22.04
N PRO A 148 11.08 4.95 -21.66
CA PRO A 148 10.65 5.01 -20.28
C PRO A 148 11.40 3.97 -19.45
N SER A 149 11.80 4.35 -18.23
CA SER A 149 12.30 3.41 -17.21
C SER A 149 11.34 3.35 -16.04
N LEU A 150 11.28 2.24 -15.32
CA LEU A 150 10.46 2.11 -14.12
C LEU A 150 11.23 2.62 -12.90
N LYS A 151 10.62 3.44 -12.05
CA LYS A 151 11.23 3.86 -10.78
C LYS A 151 10.27 3.63 -9.61
N GLN A 152 10.75 2.97 -8.57
CA GLN A 152 9.99 2.69 -7.35
C GLN A 152 9.84 3.97 -6.53
N VAL A 153 8.61 4.27 -6.14
CA VAL A 153 8.24 5.38 -5.25
C VAL A 153 8.42 4.95 -3.79
N GLU A 154 7.90 3.78 -3.43
CA GLU A 154 7.90 3.21 -2.09
C GLU A 154 7.55 1.72 -2.12
N PHE A 155 7.82 1.02 -1.01
CA PHE A 155 7.37 -0.35 -0.79
C PHE A 155 6.54 -0.42 0.50
N ASN A 156 5.27 -0.78 0.36
CA ASN A 156 4.31 -0.79 1.46
C ASN A 156 4.29 -2.17 2.12
N THR A 157 4.66 -2.24 3.40
CA THR A 157 4.68 -3.49 4.17
C THR A 157 3.50 -3.68 5.13
N ILE A 158 2.70 -2.63 5.36
CA ILE A 158 1.54 -2.65 6.25
C ILE A 158 0.32 -2.02 5.58
N SER A 159 -0.86 -2.61 5.78
CA SER A 159 -2.17 -2.03 5.43
C SER A 159 -2.28 -1.53 3.98
N SER A 160 -1.60 -2.22 3.04
CA SER A 160 -1.67 -1.94 1.60
C SER A 160 -3.13 -1.99 1.13
N SER A 161 -3.69 -0.80 0.89
CA SER A 161 -5.10 -0.61 0.54
C SER A 161 -5.38 -0.75 -0.95
N PHE A 162 -6.67 -0.84 -1.31
CA PHE A 162 -7.21 -0.75 -2.67
C PHE A 162 -7.06 -1.99 -3.55
N GLY A 163 -6.77 -3.16 -3.00
CA GLY A 163 -6.81 -4.40 -3.78
C GLY A 163 -8.22 -4.67 -4.33
N GLY A 164 -9.26 -4.50 -3.50
CA GLY A 164 -10.65 -4.69 -3.90
C GLY A 164 -11.16 -3.63 -4.86
N LEU A 165 -10.95 -2.36 -4.53
CA LEU A 165 -11.46 -1.28 -5.37
C LEU A 165 -10.69 -1.15 -6.69
N SER A 166 -9.41 -1.56 -6.75
CA SER A 166 -8.65 -1.58 -8.00
C SER A 166 -9.18 -2.62 -8.99
N SER A 167 -9.57 -3.81 -8.53
CA SER A 167 -10.22 -4.79 -9.40
C SER A 167 -11.53 -4.23 -9.96
N LEU A 168 -12.32 -3.51 -9.15
CA LEU A 168 -13.58 -2.92 -9.59
C LEU A 168 -13.40 -1.79 -10.61
N VAL A 169 -12.46 -0.84 -10.41
CA VAL A 169 -12.23 0.22 -11.43
C VAL A 169 -11.68 -0.37 -12.74
N THR A 170 -10.93 -1.48 -12.66
CA THR A 170 -10.51 -2.23 -13.85
C THR A 170 -11.73 -2.81 -14.58
N SER A 171 -12.68 -3.41 -13.86
CA SER A 171 -13.94 -3.89 -14.45
C SER A 171 -14.78 -2.76 -15.04
N LEU A 172 -14.91 -1.62 -14.35
CA LEU A 172 -15.62 -0.44 -14.83
C LEU A 172 -15.10 0.00 -16.20
N HIS A 173 -13.79 0.27 -16.31
CA HIS A 173 -13.21 0.74 -17.58
C HIS A 173 -13.29 -0.32 -18.68
N SER A 174 -13.13 -1.60 -18.35
CA SER A 174 -13.32 -2.69 -19.32
C SER A 174 -14.76 -2.77 -19.83
N GLU A 175 -15.75 -2.59 -18.96
CA GLU A 175 -17.16 -2.59 -19.37
C GLU A 175 -17.50 -1.36 -20.21
N LEU A 176 -17.00 -0.19 -19.85
CA LEU A 176 -17.17 1.04 -20.62
C LEU A 176 -16.58 0.91 -22.03
N LEU A 177 -15.40 0.30 -22.17
CA LEU A 177 -14.76 0.03 -23.47
C LEU A 177 -15.51 -0.98 -24.35
N SER A 178 -16.36 -1.83 -23.76
CA SER A 178 -17.00 -2.95 -24.45
C SER A 178 -18.54 -2.85 -24.55
N THR A 179 -19.13 -1.75 -24.09
CA THR A 179 -20.59 -1.60 -23.98
C THR A 179 -21.17 -0.56 -24.96
N PRO A 180 -22.30 -0.90 -25.64
CA PRO A 180 -22.94 -2.22 -25.69
C PRO A 180 -22.11 -3.24 -26.48
N PRO A 181 -22.27 -4.54 -26.20
CA PRO A 181 -21.52 -5.59 -26.91
C PRO A 181 -21.64 -5.49 -28.43
N GLY A 182 -20.50 -5.59 -29.11
CA GLY A 182 -20.40 -5.56 -30.58
C GLY A 182 -20.36 -4.17 -31.21
N ASN A 183 -20.85 -3.13 -30.52
CA ASN A 183 -20.76 -1.75 -30.98
C ASN A 183 -20.58 -0.82 -29.77
N PRO A 184 -19.40 -0.79 -29.13
CA PRO A 184 -19.19 0.04 -27.95
C PRO A 184 -19.31 1.53 -28.29
N ILE A 185 -20.08 2.27 -27.49
CA ILE A 185 -20.40 3.69 -27.74
C ILE A 185 -20.13 4.62 -26.56
N ASN A 186 -19.72 4.10 -25.40
CA ASN A 186 -19.52 4.92 -24.20
C ASN A 186 -18.33 5.87 -24.32
N TYR A 187 -17.32 5.50 -25.13
CA TYR A 187 -16.18 6.34 -25.42
C TYR A 187 -16.18 6.80 -26.88
N PRO A 188 -15.67 8.02 -27.18
CA PRO A 188 -15.36 8.41 -28.53
C PRO A 188 -14.33 7.45 -29.15
N HIS A 189 -14.40 7.27 -30.47
CA HIS A 189 -13.44 6.45 -31.19
C HIS A 189 -12.01 6.98 -30.99
N HIS A 190 -11.11 6.08 -30.60
CA HIS A 190 -9.67 6.35 -30.49
C HIS A 190 -8.90 5.06 -30.80
N PRO A 191 -7.82 5.09 -31.62
CA PRO A 191 -7.10 3.88 -32.04
C PRO A 191 -6.62 2.96 -30.91
N LEU A 192 -6.34 3.54 -29.73
CA LEU A 192 -5.94 2.76 -28.55
C LEU A 192 -7.08 1.89 -27.99
N PHE A 193 -8.34 2.21 -28.23
CA PHE A 193 -9.48 1.42 -27.75
C PHE A 193 -9.79 0.23 -28.65
N ASP A 194 -9.33 0.23 -29.90
CA ASP A 194 -9.63 -0.83 -30.87
C ASP A 194 -8.95 -2.17 -30.54
N SER A 195 -7.83 -2.11 -29.82
CA SER A 195 -6.96 -3.27 -29.57
C SER A 195 -6.45 -3.42 -28.14
N ASN A 196 -6.74 -2.46 -27.26
CA ASN A 196 -6.27 -2.51 -25.88
C ASN A 196 -7.43 -2.51 -24.90
N MET A 197 -7.27 -3.34 -23.88
CA MET A 197 -8.14 -3.43 -22.71
C MET A 197 -7.27 -3.31 -21.46
N PRO A 198 -7.84 -2.87 -20.34
CA PRO A 198 -7.16 -2.98 -19.06
C PRO A 198 -6.69 -4.41 -18.79
N PRO A 199 -5.43 -4.61 -18.36
CA PRO A 199 -4.95 -5.93 -17.96
C PRO A 199 -5.81 -6.53 -16.87
N GLU A 200 -5.88 -7.85 -16.80
CA GLU A 200 -6.58 -8.55 -15.72
C GLU A 200 -6.03 -8.13 -14.35
N ASN A 201 -6.90 -8.00 -13.36
CA ASN A 201 -6.54 -7.57 -12.02
C ASN A 201 -7.02 -8.56 -10.93
N THR A 202 -6.12 -9.47 -10.56
CA THR A 202 -6.35 -10.57 -9.60
C THR A 202 -6.01 -10.19 -8.14
N ALA A 203 -6.09 -8.91 -7.78
CA ALA A 203 -5.65 -8.44 -6.46
C ALA A 203 -6.46 -9.08 -5.32
N VAL A 204 -7.78 -9.20 -5.45
CA VAL A 204 -8.63 -9.80 -4.41
C VAL A 204 -8.29 -11.27 -4.20
N GLU A 205 -8.15 -12.02 -5.29
CA GLU A 205 -7.80 -13.44 -5.30
C GLU A 205 -6.43 -13.65 -4.65
N THR A 206 -5.43 -12.89 -5.07
CA THR A 206 -4.05 -13.06 -4.60
C THR A 206 -3.91 -12.68 -3.12
N LEU A 207 -4.45 -11.52 -2.72
CA LEU A 207 -4.35 -11.06 -1.33
C LEU A 207 -5.13 -11.97 -0.38
N SER A 208 -6.30 -12.47 -0.78
CA SER A 208 -7.07 -13.44 0.01
C SER A 208 -6.40 -14.82 0.06
N ALA A 209 -5.77 -15.27 -1.03
CA ALA A 209 -5.01 -16.51 -1.05
C ALA A 209 -3.82 -16.48 -0.08
N GLY A 210 -3.09 -15.37 0.01
CA GLY A 210 -2.02 -15.20 1.01
C GLY A 210 -2.53 -15.28 2.45
N LEU A 211 -3.68 -14.65 2.74
CA LEU A 211 -4.35 -14.75 4.05
C LEU A 211 -4.84 -16.18 4.35
N ALA A 212 -5.37 -16.89 3.35
CA ALA A 212 -5.79 -18.28 3.47
C ALA A 212 -4.60 -19.22 3.68
N ALA A 213 -3.48 -19.00 2.99
CA ALA A 213 -2.24 -19.75 3.17
C ALA A 213 -1.71 -19.63 4.61
N ALA A 214 -1.71 -18.42 5.17
CA ALA A 214 -1.37 -18.23 6.59
C ALA A 214 -2.35 -18.93 7.53
N HIS A 215 -3.66 -18.83 7.28
CA HIS A 215 -4.66 -19.55 8.08
C HIS A 215 -4.43 -21.07 8.08
N SER A 216 -4.14 -21.65 6.92
CA SER A 216 -3.80 -23.08 6.80
C SER A 216 -2.48 -23.42 7.50
N ALA A 217 -1.45 -22.59 7.34
CA ALA A 217 -0.14 -22.81 7.94
C ALA A 217 -0.12 -22.68 9.47
N TYR A 218 -1.07 -21.95 10.06
CA TYR A 218 -1.24 -21.88 11.51
C TYR A 218 -1.46 -23.26 12.16
N GLY A 219 -2.10 -24.17 11.42
CA GLY A 219 -2.38 -25.53 11.86
C GLY A 219 -3.58 -25.65 12.81
N PRO A 220 -3.65 -26.73 13.63
CA PRO A 220 -4.76 -26.96 14.54
C PRO A 220 -4.80 -25.94 15.69
N SER A 221 -5.96 -25.86 16.34
CA SER A 221 -6.16 -25.11 17.60
C SER A 221 -5.09 -25.46 18.64
N LYS A 222 -4.51 -24.44 19.26
CA LYS A 222 -3.52 -24.56 20.34
C LYS A 222 -4.20 -24.67 21.72
N LEU A 223 -5.53 -24.74 21.75
CA LEU A 223 -6.36 -24.96 22.93
C LEU A 223 -6.90 -26.40 23.01
N ASP A 224 -7.10 -26.84 24.25
CA ASP A 224 -7.85 -28.04 24.64
C ASP A 224 -8.87 -27.65 25.73
N PRO A 225 -10.19 -27.77 25.49
CA PRO A 225 -10.81 -28.23 24.24
C PRO A 225 -10.59 -27.27 23.07
N THR A 226 -10.62 -27.81 21.85
CA THR A 226 -10.34 -27.05 20.62
C THR A 226 -11.42 -26.02 20.33
N LEU A 227 -11.03 -24.81 19.90
CA LEU A 227 -11.94 -23.77 19.42
C LEU A 227 -12.03 -23.76 17.88
N PRO A 228 -13.13 -23.25 17.30
CA PRO A 228 -13.17 -22.92 15.88
C PRO A 228 -12.14 -21.84 15.55
N LEU A 229 -11.55 -21.93 14.35
CA LEU A 229 -10.48 -21.04 13.90
C LEU A 229 -11.02 -19.88 13.06
N CYS A 230 -10.40 -18.71 13.15
CA CYS A 230 -10.76 -17.55 12.31
C CYS A 230 -9.55 -16.68 11.91
N ILE A 231 -9.79 -15.80 10.93
CA ILE A 231 -8.93 -14.64 10.62
C ILE A 231 -9.58 -13.38 11.21
N LEU A 232 -8.76 -12.53 11.81
CA LEU A 232 -9.20 -11.28 12.43
C LEU A 232 -8.64 -10.08 11.68
N PHE A 233 -9.51 -9.27 11.07
CA PHE A 233 -9.15 -7.99 10.46
C PHE A 233 -9.19 -6.93 11.55
N VAL A 234 -8.03 -6.39 11.92
CA VAL A 234 -7.93 -5.28 12.87
C VAL A 234 -8.07 -3.98 12.09
N VAL A 235 -9.11 -3.20 12.40
CA VAL A 235 -9.57 -2.07 11.58
C VAL A 235 -9.70 -0.79 12.39
N GLN A 236 -9.66 0.35 11.71
CA GLN A 236 -9.90 1.67 12.29
C GLN A 236 -11.39 1.87 12.62
N GLU A 237 -11.70 2.69 13.63
CA GLU A 237 -13.08 2.95 14.08
C GLU A 237 -13.92 3.64 13.00
N ASN A 238 -13.35 4.64 12.31
CA ASN A 238 -14.03 5.46 11.31
C ASN A 238 -13.55 5.14 9.89
N GLU A 239 -13.38 3.86 9.59
CA GLU A 239 -12.89 3.38 8.29
C GLU A 239 -13.84 3.76 7.14
N ARG A 240 -13.38 4.64 6.24
CA ARG A 240 -14.14 5.06 5.06
C ARG A 240 -13.97 4.11 3.87
N ASN A 241 -12.83 3.44 3.78
CA ASN A 241 -12.47 2.48 2.75
C ASN A 241 -12.87 1.04 3.14
N ILE A 242 -14.01 0.88 3.82
CA ILE A 242 -14.48 -0.42 4.32
C ILE A 242 -14.76 -1.41 3.18
N PHE A 243 -15.24 -0.93 2.04
CA PHE A 243 -15.64 -1.77 0.91
C PHE A 243 -14.46 -2.53 0.29
N ASP A 244 -13.26 -1.93 0.29
CA ASP A 244 -12.01 -2.59 -0.08
C ASP A 244 -11.72 -3.81 0.81
N GLN A 245 -11.89 -3.66 2.13
CA GLN A 245 -11.67 -4.73 3.10
C GLN A 245 -12.73 -5.83 2.97
N LEU A 246 -13.98 -5.44 2.69
CA LEU A 246 -15.08 -6.39 2.48
C LEU A 246 -14.89 -7.25 1.23
N ALA A 247 -14.21 -6.76 0.19
CA ALA A 247 -13.89 -7.57 -0.99
C ALA A 247 -13.04 -8.80 -0.59
N LEU A 248 -11.96 -8.59 0.18
CA LEU A 248 -11.09 -9.66 0.67
C LEU A 248 -11.84 -10.59 1.64
N SER A 249 -12.61 -10.04 2.57
CA SER A 249 -13.39 -10.83 3.54
C SER A 249 -14.43 -11.72 2.84
N ARG A 250 -15.12 -11.21 1.81
CA ARG A 250 -16.07 -12.01 1.03
C ARG A 250 -15.37 -13.13 0.27
N GLN A 251 -14.21 -12.88 -0.31
CA GLN A 251 -13.43 -13.90 -1.02
C GLN A 251 -12.97 -15.02 -0.08
N LEU A 252 -12.43 -14.66 1.09
CA LEU A 252 -12.05 -15.61 2.14
C LEU A 252 -13.22 -16.49 2.60
N THR A 253 -14.37 -15.89 2.89
CA THR A 253 -15.54 -16.65 3.37
C THR A 253 -16.19 -17.49 2.28
N LYS A 254 -16.35 -16.94 1.06
CA LYS A 254 -17.10 -17.62 -0.01
C LYS A 254 -16.27 -18.65 -0.75
N ILE A 255 -14.99 -18.38 -1.00
CA ILE A 255 -14.11 -19.25 -1.80
C ILE A 255 -13.25 -20.11 -0.89
N HIS A 256 -12.51 -19.52 0.04
CA HIS A 256 -11.61 -20.26 0.94
C HIS A 256 -12.32 -20.92 2.13
N LYS A 257 -13.60 -20.59 2.37
CA LYS A 257 -14.42 -21.09 3.48
C LYS A 257 -13.82 -20.80 4.86
N VAL A 258 -13.09 -19.69 4.99
CA VAL A 258 -12.45 -19.26 6.24
C VAL A 258 -13.36 -18.25 6.97
N PRO A 259 -13.66 -18.45 8.27
CA PRO A 259 -14.33 -17.44 9.08
C PRO A 259 -13.49 -16.18 9.23
N VAL A 260 -14.07 -15.01 8.92
CA VAL A 260 -13.41 -13.71 9.03
C VAL A 260 -14.23 -12.77 9.89
N PHE A 261 -13.59 -12.13 10.85
CA PHE A 261 -14.19 -11.10 11.69
C PHE A 261 -13.44 -9.77 11.57
N ARG A 262 -14.14 -8.66 11.84
CA ARG A 262 -13.55 -7.33 11.95
C ARG A 262 -13.56 -6.93 13.42
N LEU A 263 -12.44 -6.41 13.89
CA LEU A 263 -12.26 -5.92 15.24
C LEU A 263 -11.67 -4.52 15.21
N PHE A 264 -12.33 -3.57 15.85
CA PHE A 264 -11.79 -2.22 15.98
C PHE A 264 -10.53 -2.24 16.85
N SER A 265 -9.52 -1.46 16.47
CA SER A 265 -8.26 -1.33 17.22
C SER A 265 -8.50 -0.98 18.69
N SER A 266 -9.45 -0.09 18.97
CA SER A 266 -9.83 0.30 20.32
C SER A 266 -10.50 -0.81 21.13
N GLU A 267 -10.95 -1.91 20.53
CA GLU A 267 -11.68 -2.99 21.21
C GLU A 267 -10.84 -4.26 21.43
N ILE A 268 -9.57 -4.26 21.00
CA ILE A 268 -8.70 -5.44 21.08
C ILE A 268 -8.66 -6.03 22.48
N LEU A 269 -8.30 -5.24 23.49
CA LEU A 269 -8.14 -5.75 24.86
C LEU A 269 -9.46 -6.14 25.55
N SER A 270 -10.62 -5.71 25.04
CA SER A 270 -11.92 -6.06 25.59
C SER A 270 -12.56 -7.27 24.91
N GLN A 271 -12.24 -7.52 23.64
CA GLN A 271 -12.81 -8.62 22.86
C GLN A 271 -11.82 -9.75 22.57
N THR A 272 -10.58 -9.65 23.04
CA THR A 272 -9.59 -10.71 22.91
C THR A 272 -8.91 -11.06 24.23
N SER A 273 -8.44 -12.29 24.35
CA SER A 273 -7.67 -12.75 25.50
C SER A 273 -6.62 -13.80 25.11
N ILE A 274 -5.56 -13.89 25.92
CA ILE A 274 -4.56 -14.94 25.83
C ILE A 274 -4.55 -15.69 27.18
N PRO A 275 -4.79 -17.01 27.22
CA PRO A 275 -4.77 -17.76 28.47
C PRO A 275 -3.37 -17.77 29.10
N LYS A 276 -3.25 -17.24 30.33
CA LYS A 276 -1.95 -17.08 31.03
C LYS A 276 -1.18 -18.38 31.23
N SER A 277 -1.88 -19.52 31.35
CA SER A 277 -1.27 -20.83 31.59
C SER A 277 -0.85 -21.56 30.30
N ASN A 278 -1.25 -21.07 29.12
CA ASN A 278 -0.94 -21.74 27.86
C ASN A 278 0.35 -21.14 27.26
N PRO A 279 1.47 -21.88 27.25
CA PRO A 279 2.76 -21.37 26.75
C PRO A 279 2.73 -21.05 25.26
N SER A 280 1.81 -21.66 24.50
CA SER A 280 1.64 -21.37 23.07
C SER A 280 0.97 -20.02 22.81
N ARG A 281 0.40 -19.37 23.83
CA ARG A 281 -0.28 -18.06 23.80
C ARG A 281 -1.32 -17.89 22.66
N PRO A 282 -2.29 -18.81 22.49
CA PRO A 282 -3.37 -18.62 21.51
C PRO A 282 -4.16 -17.34 21.81
N LEU A 283 -4.43 -16.56 20.75
CA LEU A 283 -5.33 -15.41 20.85
C LEU A 283 -6.77 -15.89 20.68
N ILE A 284 -7.60 -15.63 21.67
CA ILE A 284 -9.02 -15.97 21.64
C ILE A 284 -9.81 -14.70 21.36
N TYR A 285 -10.62 -14.70 20.31
CA TYR A 285 -11.59 -13.66 20.02
C TYR A 285 -12.97 -14.02 20.57
N HIS A 286 -13.63 -13.06 21.22
CA HIS A 286 -14.96 -13.18 21.80
C HIS A 286 -15.92 -12.26 21.05
N PRO A 287 -16.62 -12.74 20.00
CA PRO A 287 -17.52 -11.90 19.23
C PRO A 287 -18.63 -11.34 20.14
N PRO A 288 -18.85 -10.02 20.17
CA PRO A 288 -19.81 -9.41 21.11
C PRO A 288 -21.25 -9.86 20.85
N HIS A 289 -21.56 -10.25 19.62
CA HIS A 289 -22.88 -10.76 19.21
C HIS A 289 -23.06 -12.28 19.47
N SER A 290 -22.01 -12.99 19.88
CA SER A 290 -22.04 -14.43 20.15
C SER A 290 -20.97 -14.82 21.18
N ALA A 291 -21.07 -14.26 22.38
CA ALA A 291 -20.07 -14.44 23.45
C ALA A 291 -19.84 -15.91 23.86
N ASN A 292 -20.82 -16.80 23.61
CA ASN A 292 -20.70 -18.23 23.90
C ASN A 292 -19.98 -19.03 22.81
N THR A 293 -19.58 -18.37 21.71
CA THR A 293 -18.87 -19.01 20.58
C THR A 293 -17.53 -18.30 20.36
N PRO A 294 -16.53 -18.51 21.24
CA PRO A 294 -15.21 -17.94 21.05
C PRO A 294 -14.49 -18.61 19.87
N PHE A 295 -13.59 -17.86 19.24
CA PHE A 295 -12.75 -18.35 18.15
C PHE A 295 -11.28 -18.21 18.51
N GLU A 296 -10.47 -19.17 18.11
CA GLU A 296 -9.01 -19.01 18.14
C GLU A 296 -8.56 -18.32 16.85
N VAL A 297 -7.80 -17.23 17.01
CA VAL A 297 -7.34 -16.40 15.90
C VAL A 297 -6.06 -17.01 15.32
N THR A 298 -6.15 -17.38 14.05
CA THR A 298 -5.02 -17.96 13.30
C THR A 298 -4.13 -16.90 12.68
N THR A 299 -4.75 -15.84 12.15
CA THR A 299 -4.10 -14.77 11.41
C THR A 299 -4.72 -13.43 11.78
N ILE A 300 -3.88 -12.44 12.02
CA ILE A 300 -4.25 -11.06 12.29
C ILE A 300 -3.86 -10.23 11.07
N TYR A 301 -4.86 -9.69 10.36
CA TYR A 301 -4.64 -8.78 9.25
C TYR A 301 -4.80 -7.33 9.71
N LEU A 302 -3.69 -6.58 9.71
CA LEU A 302 -3.67 -5.20 10.17
C LEU A 302 -4.10 -4.25 9.04
N ARG A 303 -5.28 -3.64 9.22
CA ARG A 303 -5.79 -2.48 8.46
C ARG A 303 -5.82 -1.22 9.33
N ALA A 304 -5.02 -1.20 10.38
CA ALA A 304 -4.81 -0.12 11.34
C ALA A 304 -3.35 -0.18 11.84
N PHE A 305 -2.97 0.73 12.75
CA PHE A 305 -1.66 0.83 13.40
C PHE A 305 -0.48 1.19 12.47
N TYR A 306 -0.74 1.82 11.34
CA TYR A 306 0.30 2.27 10.41
C TYR A 306 0.66 3.74 10.58
N ALA A 307 -0.18 4.53 11.26
CA ALA A 307 0.07 5.93 11.57
C ALA A 307 0.14 6.22 13.09
N PRO A 308 0.96 7.20 13.53
CA PRO A 308 1.02 7.61 14.94
C PRO A 308 -0.32 8.08 15.51
N SER A 309 -1.17 8.69 14.68
CA SER A 309 -2.49 9.20 15.07
C SER A 309 -3.48 8.11 15.49
N GLU A 310 -3.17 6.84 15.20
CA GLU A 310 -3.94 5.68 15.61
C GLU A 310 -3.60 5.20 17.03
N TYR A 311 -2.50 5.72 17.59
CA TYR A 311 -2.06 5.42 18.95
C TYR A 311 -2.37 6.60 19.87
N ARG A 312 -3.61 6.64 20.37
CA ARG A 312 -4.15 7.76 21.16
C ARG A 312 -3.77 7.67 22.64
N SER A 313 -3.37 6.49 23.10
CA SER A 313 -2.96 6.23 24.48
C SER A 313 -1.99 5.04 24.58
N GLU A 314 -1.38 4.85 25.74
CA GLU A 314 -0.55 3.66 26.02
C GLU A 314 -1.34 2.34 25.88
N ARG A 315 -2.66 2.39 26.05
CA ARG A 315 -3.55 1.24 25.81
C ARG A 315 -3.46 0.73 24.37
N ASP A 316 -3.27 1.61 23.39
CA ASP A 316 -3.19 1.21 21.98
C ASP A 316 -1.86 0.52 21.68
N TRP A 317 -0.77 0.95 22.34
CA TRP A 317 0.52 0.27 22.32
C TRP A 317 0.45 -1.09 23.02
N GLU A 318 -0.26 -1.18 24.14
CA GLU A 318 -0.54 -2.44 24.83
C GLU A 318 -1.34 -3.39 23.95
N ALA A 319 -2.40 -2.90 23.29
CA ALA A 319 -3.21 -3.67 22.35
C ALA A 319 -2.36 -4.22 21.20
N ARG A 320 -1.51 -3.38 20.58
CA ARG A 320 -0.60 -3.86 19.53
C ARG A 320 0.38 -4.92 20.06
N THR A 321 0.94 -4.72 21.25
CA THR A 321 1.84 -5.70 21.89
C THR A 321 1.10 -7.00 22.23
N HIS A 322 -0.18 -6.93 22.61
CA HIS A 322 -1.05 -8.08 22.89
C HIS A 322 -1.27 -8.93 21.64
N LEU A 323 -1.47 -8.29 20.48
CA LEU A 323 -1.55 -8.99 19.20
C LEU A 323 -0.21 -9.64 18.84
N GLU A 324 0.88 -8.87 18.92
CA GLU A 324 2.22 -9.31 18.49
C GLU A 324 2.71 -10.54 19.26
N ARG A 325 2.52 -10.56 20.59
CA ARG A 325 2.95 -11.67 21.46
C ARG A 325 2.16 -12.97 21.25
N SER A 326 1.01 -12.90 20.60
CA SER A 326 0.13 -14.06 20.46
C SER A 326 0.66 -15.08 19.44
N ALA A 327 0.06 -16.28 19.50
CA ALA A 327 0.30 -17.33 18.54
C ALA A 327 -0.19 -17.03 17.12
N ALA A 328 -1.07 -16.03 16.93
CA ALA A 328 -1.59 -15.73 15.60
C ALA A 328 -0.46 -15.26 14.67
N ILE A 329 -0.54 -15.61 13.38
CA ILE A 329 0.35 -15.09 12.33
C ILE A 329 -0.03 -13.63 12.09
N LYS A 330 0.93 -12.72 12.23
CA LYS A 330 0.68 -11.30 12.01
C LYS A 330 0.93 -10.96 10.55
N CYS A 331 0.05 -10.13 10.01
CA CYS A 331 0.17 -9.54 8.68
C CYS A 331 0.04 -8.02 8.76
N PRO A 332 1.16 -7.29 8.87
CA PRO A 332 2.53 -7.77 9.13
C PRO A 332 2.87 -7.91 10.62
N THR A 333 3.96 -8.60 10.95
CA THR A 333 4.66 -8.46 12.27
C THR A 333 5.19 -7.04 12.45
N VAL A 334 5.56 -6.66 13.67
CA VAL A 334 6.15 -5.34 13.93
C VAL A 334 7.49 -5.14 13.21
N LEU A 335 8.32 -6.17 13.12
CA LEU A 335 9.58 -6.12 12.35
C LEU A 335 9.31 -5.93 10.85
N ASN A 336 8.35 -6.67 10.30
CA ASN A 336 7.97 -6.53 8.90
C ASN A 336 7.40 -5.12 8.61
N GLN A 337 6.62 -4.54 9.53
CA GLN A 337 6.22 -3.14 9.43
C GLN A 337 7.43 -2.18 9.41
N LEU A 338 8.39 -2.35 10.33
CA LEU A 338 9.60 -1.51 10.39
C LEU A 338 10.49 -1.64 9.14
N SER A 339 10.52 -2.81 8.52
CA SER A 339 11.24 -3.05 7.27
C SER A 339 10.75 -2.17 6.12
N GLY A 340 9.49 -1.72 6.16
CA GLY A 340 8.90 -0.81 5.17
C GLY A 340 9.29 0.66 5.33
N SER A 341 10.06 1.02 6.36
CA SER A 341 10.44 2.41 6.60
C SER A 341 11.27 3.00 5.45
N LYS A 342 11.15 4.31 5.23
CA LYS A 342 11.89 5.03 4.19
C LYS A 342 13.40 4.92 4.39
N LYS A 343 13.86 4.80 5.64
CA LYS A 343 15.27 4.57 5.95
C LYS A 343 15.78 3.26 5.33
N ILE A 344 15.01 2.17 5.38
CA ILE A 344 15.39 0.91 4.74
C ILE A 344 15.47 1.09 3.22
N GLN A 345 14.47 1.73 2.62
CA GLN A 345 14.49 2.01 1.18
C GLN A 345 15.71 2.85 0.77
N GLN A 346 16.09 3.84 1.59
CA GLN A 346 17.28 4.66 1.37
C GLN A 346 18.56 3.84 1.43
N VAL A 347 18.71 2.98 2.44
CA VAL A 347 19.89 2.12 2.59
C VAL A 347 20.06 1.17 1.40
N LEU A 348 18.96 0.67 0.83
CA LEU A 348 18.98 -0.16 -0.38
C LEU A 348 19.33 0.63 -1.66
N ALA A 349 18.93 1.91 -1.72
CA ALA A 349 19.05 2.76 -2.91
C ALA A 349 20.21 3.77 -2.85
N GLU A 350 21.05 3.72 -1.81
CA GLU A 350 22.21 4.60 -1.65
C GLU A 350 23.22 4.31 -2.77
N PRO A 351 23.58 5.30 -3.62
CA PRO A 351 24.46 5.05 -4.77
C PRO A 351 25.88 4.66 -4.39
N THR A 352 26.33 5.08 -3.21
CA THR A 352 27.69 4.87 -2.70
C THR A 352 27.60 4.26 -1.30
N GLY A 353 27.36 2.95 -1.24
CA GLY A 353 27.24 2.19 0.00
C GLY A 353 27.52 0.70 -0.21
N PRO A 354 27.45 -0.12 0.85
CA PRO A 354 27.50 -1.57 0.73
C PRO A 354 26.36 -2.09 -0.17
N ASP A 355 26.62 -3.16 -0.92
CA ASP A 355 25.63 -3.76 -1.81
C ASP A 355 24.67 -4.68 -1.03
N HIS A 356 23.85 -4.05 -0.17
CA HIS A 356 22.88 -4.76 0.66
C HIS A 356 21.90 -5.61 -0.16
N LEU A 357 21.58 -5.17 -1.38
CA LEU A 357 20.67 -5.90 -2.25
C LEU A 357 21.25 -7.28 -2.63
N SER A 358 22.51 -7.31 -3.07
CA SER A 358 23.19 -8.58 -3.39
C SER A 358 23.43 -9.44 -2.15
N ASP A 359 23.69 -8.83 -0.99
CA ASP A 359 23.87 -9.56 0.26
C ASP A 359 22.58 -10.31 0.68
N PHE A 360 21.41 -9.68 0.59
CA PHE A 360 20.13 -10.29 0.95
C PHE A 360 19.55 -11.22 -0.11
N LEU A 361 19.96 -11.06 -1.37
CA LEU A 361 19.49 -11.86 -2.50
C LEU A 361 20.60 -12.73 -3.09
N GLY A 362 21.52 -13.23 -2.27
CA GLY A 362 22.72 -13.97 -2.74
C GLY A 362 22.43 -15.19 -3.63
N ASP A 363 21.26 -15.82 -3.49
CA ASP A 363 20.82 -16.96 -4.31
C ASP A 363 20.04 -16.55 -5.58
N THR A 364 19.83 -15.25 -5.81
CA THR A 364 19.11 -14.71 -6.95
C THR A 364 20.08 -14.44 -8.11
N ASP A 365 19.63 -14.68 -9.35
CA ASP A 365 20.39 -14.35 -10.55
C ASP A 365 20.86 -12.88 -10.52
N PRO A 366 22.18 -12.60 -10.64
CA PRO A 366 22.71 -11.23 -10.68
C PRO A 366 22.03 -10.33 -11.72
N ALA A 367 21.53 -10.88 -12.84
CA ALA A 367 20.79 -10.10 -13.84
C ALA A 367 19.42 -9.62 -13.31
N VAL A 368 18.76 -10.43 -12.47
CA VAL A 368 17.51 -10.04 -11.81
C VAL A 368 17.78 -9.01 -10.72
N ILE A 369 18.87 -9.17 -9.97
CA ILE A 369 19.31 -8.17 -8.97
C ILE A 369 19.59 -6.83 -9.66
N ALA A 370 20.26 -6.83 -10.82
CA ALA A 370 20.51 -5.63 -11.59
C ALA A 370 19.21 -4.95 -12.03
N ARG A 371 18.23 -5.70 -12.55
CA ARG A 371 16.90 -5.18 -12.90
C ARG A 371 16.16 -4.58 -11.70
N LEU A 372 16.21 -5.22 -10.54
CA LEU A 372 15.62 -4.68 -9.31
C LEU A 372 16.30 -3.37 -8.93
N ARG A 373 17.64 -3.31 -8.97
CA ARG A 373 18.44 -2.11 -8.71
C ARG A 373 18.11 -0.98 -9.70
N GLU A 374 17.85 -1.30 -10.97
CA GLU A 374 17.43 -0.32 -11.98
C GLU A 374 16.10 0.37 -11.63
N THR A 375 15.26 -0.24 -10.81
CA THR A 375 14.03 0.40 -10.33
C THR A 375 14.27 1.43 -9.23
N PHE A 376 15.45 1.50 -8.62
CA PHE A 376 15.71 2.50 -7.58
C PHE A 376 15.95 3.88 -8.18
N ALA A 377 15.29 4.89 -7.61
CA ALA A 377 15.74 6.28 -7.73
C ALA A 377 16.79 6.54 -6.64
N PRO A 378 17.85 7.31 -6.92
CA PRO A 378 18.87 7.63 -5.92
C PRO A 378 18.27 8.22 -4.64
N GLN A 379 18.72 7.69 -3.50
CA GLN A 379 18.32 8.14 -2.18
C GLN A 379 19.56 8.38 -1.33
N TYR A 380 19.48 9.38 -0.44
CA TYR A 380 20.62 9.87 0.29
C TYR A 380 20.30 10.05 1.77
N ASP A 381 21.22 9.60 2.62
CA ASP A 381 21.20 9.83 4.05
C ASP A 381 21.49 11.30 4.43
N LEU A 382 20.85 11.76 5.51
CA LEU A 382 20.94 13.12 6.05
C LEU A 382 21.59 13.18 7.44
N SER A 383 22.25 12.12 7.90
CA SER A 383 23.08 12.15 9.11
C SER A 383 24.29 13.10 8.93
N SER A 384 25.04 13.35 10.00
CA SER A 384 26.12 14.35 10.04
C SER A 384 27.12 14.31 8.88
N ASN A 385 27.40 13.12 8.35
CA ASN A 385 28.34 12.91 7.24
C ASN A 385 27.64 12.49 5.93
N GLY A 386 26.31 12.55 5.89
CA GLY A 386 25.51 12.12 4.76
C GLY A 386 25.56 13.11 3.60
N ARG A 387 25.80 12.60 2.39
CA ARG A 387 25.82 13.39 1.14
C ARG A 387 24.49 14.11 0.89
N GLY A 388 23.39 13.58 1.42
CA GLY A 388 22.06 14.20 1.31
C GLY A 388 22.02 15.63 1.83
N ARG A 389 22.87 16.00 2.80
CA ARG A 389 22.92 17.37 3.34
C ARG A 389 23.37 18.39 2.32
N GLU A 390 24.44 18.09 1.59
CA GLU A 390 24.97 18.95 0.53
C GLU A 390 23.90 19.16 -0.55
N LEU A 391 23.28 18.07 -1.00
CA LEU A 391 22.25 18.08 -2.04
C LEU A 391 20.97 18.79 -1.59
N ALA A 392 20.57 18.63 -0.33
CA ALA A 392 19.33 19.21 0.18
C ALA A 392 19.45 20.70 0.55
N LEU A 393 20.65 21.20 0.84
CA LEU A 393 20.87 22.61 1.23
C LEU A 393 21.16 23.54 0.05
N ASN A 394 21.63 22.99 -1.08
CA ASN A 394 21.78 23.72 -2.33
C ASN A 394 20.44 23.76 -3.08
N ALA A 395 19.97 24.97 -3.42
CA ALA A 395 18.65 25.18 -4.04
C ALA A 395 18.53 24.55 -5.44
N GLU A 396 19.61 24.53 -6.22
CA GLU A 396 19.62 23.95 -7.56
C GLU A 396 19.47 22.43 -7.50
N THR A 397 20.24 21.77 -6.62
CA THR A 397 20.13 20.32 -6.43
C THR A 397 18.82 19.95 -5.75
N ALA A 398 18.40 20.68 -4.71
CA ALA A 398 17.16 20.43 -3.99
C ALA A 398 15.93 20.46 -4.91
N SER A 399 15.94 21.30 -5.96
CA SER A 399 14.86 21.39 -6.95
C SER A 399 14.56 20.07 -7.69
N ASN A 400 15.51 19.12 -7.67
CA ASN A 400 15.39 17.79 -8.27
C ASN A 400 15.06 16.70 -7.26
N HIS A 401 14.73 17.05 -6.01
CA HIS A 401 14.52 16.08 -4.93
C HIS A 401 13.18 16.26 -4.20
N VAL A 402 12.82 15.20 -3.47
CA VAL A 402 11.75 15.16 -2.47
C VAL A 402 12.34 14.66 -1.15
N LEU A 403 11.95 15.31 -0.06
CA LEU A 403 12.31 14.95 1.31
C LEU A 403 11.16 14.16 1.93
N LYS A 404 11.43 12.96 2.42
CA LYS A 404 10.43 12.02 2.95
C LYS A 404 10.70 11.69 4.43
N PRO A 405 9.71 11.76 5.33
CA PRO A 405 9.84 11.30 6.71
C PRO A 405 9.51 9.80 6.84
N GLN A 406 9.78 9.20 8.00
CA GLN A 406 9.40 7.81 8.33
C GLN A 406 7.90 7.66 8.64
N ARG A 407 7.02 8.11 7.73
CA ARG A 407 5.57 8.07 7.90
C ARG A 407 4.91 7.45 6.67
N GLU A 408 3.87 6.66 6.91
CA GLU A 408 3.00 6.10 5.89
C GLU A 408 1.74 6.97 5.70
N GLY A 409 1.02 6.78 4.60
CA GLY A 409 -0.33 7.35 4.43
C GLY A 409 -0.43 8.70 3.69
N GLY A 410 0.62 9.16 3.02
CA GLY A 410 0.62 10.39 2.22
C GLY A 410 0.65 11.69 3.04
N GLY A 411 0.91 12.83 2.39
CA GLY A 411 0.81 14.17 3.00
C GLY A 411 1.99 14.65 3.86
N ASN A 412 3.10 13.89 3.93
CA ASN A 412 4.22 14.22 4.83
C ASN A 412 5.50 14.71 4.11
N ASN A 413 5.52 14.76 2.77
CA ASN A 413 6.72 15.05 2.00
C ASN A 413 6.95 16.55 1.78
N ILE A 414 8.22 16.96 1.71
CA ILE A 414 8.64 18.32 1.35
C ILE A 414 9.33 18.29 -0.02
N TYR A 415 9.02 19.22 -0.91
CA TYR A 415 9.41 19.16 -2.32
C TYR A 415 10.33 20.32 -2.72
N LYS A 416 11.32 20.02 -3.56
CA LYS A 416 12.04 21.01 -4.36
C LYS A 416 12.64 22.16 -3.54
N SER A 417 12.31 23.40 -3.90
CA SER A 417 12.79 24.64 -3.30
C SER A 417 12.40 24.82 -1.84
N GLU A 418 11.41 24.09 -1.33
CA GLU A 418 10.99 24.15 0.07
C GLU A 418 11.95 23.38 0.99
N ILE A 419 12.70 22.41 0.44
CA ILE A 419 13.57 21.52 1.22
C ILE A 419 14.63 22.29 2.02
N PRO A 420 15.43 23.20 1.43
CA PRO A 420 16.46 23.91 2.18
C PRO A 420 15.89 24.78 3.31
N GLY A 421 14.74 25.42 3.08
CA GLY A 421 14.05 26.25 4.07
C GLY A 421 13.52 25.41 5.23
N PHE A 422 12.90 24.28 4.92
CA PHE A 422 12.40 23.32 5.91
C PHE A 422 13.51 22.73 6.78
N LEU A 423 14.62 22.25 6.19
CA LEU A 423 15.71 21.67 6.98
C LEU A 423 16.31 22.70 7.95
N ARG A 424 16.42 23.97 7.53
CA ARG A 424 16.91 25.06 8.39
C ARG A 424 15.94 25.44 9.52
N SER A 425 14.67 25.02 9.46
CA SER A 425 13.68 25.34 10.49
C SER A 425 13.61 24.31 11.63
N ILE A 426 14.27 23.16 11.48
CA ILE A 426 14.30 22.07 12.48
C ILE A 426 15.73 21.83 13.00
N PRO A 427 15.89 21.26 14.22
CA PRO A 427 17.21 20.90 14.74
C PRO A 427 17.97 19.97 13.79
N GLU A 428 19.26 20.21 13.59
CA GLU A 428 20.10 19.41 12.69
C GLU A 428 20.20 17.92 13.10
N ALA A 429 20.07 17.64 14.40
CA ALA A 429 20.01 16.27 14.94
C ALA A 429 18.79 15.49 14.41
N ASP A 430 17.68 16.17 14.11
CA ASP A 430 16.45 15.55 13.61
C ASP A 430 16.55 15.19 12.13
N TRP A 431 17.53 15.71 11.38
CA TRP A 431 17.59 15.53 9.92
C TRP A 431 17.71 14.06 9.51
N LYS A 432 18.35 13.22 10.33
CA LYS A 432 18.52 11.79 10.08
C LYS A 432 17.21 10.98 10.03
N ARG A 433 16.09 11.54 10.54
CA ARG A 433 14.76 10.91 10.38
C ARG A 433 14.17 11.10 8.98
N TRP A 434 14.78 11.94 8.15
CA TRP A 434 14.36 12.20 6.78
C TRP A 434 15.27 11.50 5.77
N VAL A 435 14.71 11.21 4.60
CA VAL A 435 15.42 10.70 3.44
C VAL A 435 15.27 11.69 2.30
N LEU A 436 16.37 12.02 1.63
CA LEU A 436 16.34 12.79 0.39
C LEU A 436 16.31 11.82 -0.79
N MET A 437 15.29 11.90 -1.63
CA MET A 437 15.12 11.05 -2.81
C MET A 437 15.07 11.92 -4.07
N GLU A 438 15.72 11.47 -5.14
CA GLU A 438 15.62 12.12 -6.45
C GLU A 438 14.20 12.02 -7.01
N LEU A 439 13.72 13.09 -7.65
CA LEU A 439 12.39 13.14 -8.23
C LEU A 439 12.29 12.23 -9.45
N ILE A 440 11.28 11.36 -9.43
CA ILE A 440 10.86 10.63 -10.62
C ILE A 440 10.15 11.62 -11.55
N THR A 441 10.53 11.64 -12.83
CA THR A 441 9.93 12.51 -13.85
C THR A 441 8.89 11.75 -14.66
N PRO A 442 7.59 11.81 -14.32
CA PRO A 442 6.53 11.19 -15.10
C PRO A 442 6.29 11.92 -16.44
N PRO A 443 5.56 11.31 -17.40
CA PRO A 443 5.20 11.97 -18.65
C PRO A 443 4.44 13.29 -18.39
N ALA A 444 5.02 14.41 -18.83
CA ALA A 444 4.53 15.75 -18.52
C ALA A 444 3.15 16.09 -19.12
N ASP A 445 2.85 15.49 -20.27
CA ASP A 445 1.68 15.79 -21.09
C ASP A 445 0.52 14.80 -20.86
N ALA A 446 0.69 13.83 -19.97
CA ALA A 446 -0.38 12.89 -19.62
C ALA A 446 -1.57 13.64 -19.02
N LYS A 447 -2.77 13.35 -19.52
CA LYS A 447 -4.04 13.96 -19.09
C LYS A 447 -5.05 12.88 -18.76
N ASN A 448 -5.99 13.21 -17.88
CA ASN A 448 -7.17 12.39 -17.64
C ASN A 448 -8.32 13.28 -17.10
N VAL A 449 -9.48 12.68 -16.91
CA VAL A 449 -10.65 13.28 -16.27
C VAL A 449 -10.97 12.46 -15.03
N ALA A 450 -11.15 13.11 -13.89
CA ALA A 450 -11.45 12.48 -12.61
C ALA A 450 -12.88 12.83 -12.16
N LEU A 451 -13.65 11.83 -11.75
CA LEU A 451 -14.91 11.97 -11.03
C LEU A 451 -14.63 11.82 -9.53
N ARG A 452 -14.85 12.90 -8.77
CA ARG A 452 -14.70 12.92 -7.32
C ARG A 452 -15.94 12.35 -6.62
N SER A 453 -15.79 12.05 -5.32
CA SER A 453 -16.89 11.55 -4.47
C SER A 453 -18.01 12.58 -4.20
N ASP A 454 -17.73 13.87 -4.39
CA ASP A 454 -18.73 14.95 -4.35
C ASP A 454 -19.45 15.15 -5.68
N GLY A 455 -19.09 14.37 -6.71
CA GLY A 455 -19.68 14.42 -8.03
C GLY A 455 -19.04 15.44 -8.96
N GLU A 456 -18.03 16.19 -8.52
CA GLU A 456 -17.26 17.10 -9.38
C GLU A 456 -16.43 16.31 -10.41
N VAL A 457 -16.34 16.88 -11.61
CA VAL A 457 -15.57 16.34 -12.74
C VAL A 457 -14.39 17.29 -13.00
N LEU A 458 -13.17 16.78 -12.88
CA LEU A 458 -11.94 17.55 -13.01
C LEU A 458 -11.08 17.01 -14.15
N ARG A 459 -10.75 17.87 -15.11
CA ARG A 459 -9.85 17.55 -16.23
C ARG A 459 -8.52 18.27 -16.04
N GLY A 460 -7.41 17.58 -16.29
CA GLY A 460 -6.10 18.22 -16.23
C GLY A 460 -4.96 17.28 -16.55
N ASN A 461 -3.74 17.82 -16.42
CA ASN A 461 -2.52 17.02 -16.45
C ASN A 461 -2.45 16.15 -15.20
N VAL A 462 -2.05 14.90 -15.37
CA VAL A 462 -2.05 13.91 -14.29
C VAL A 462 -0.73 13.16 -14.19
N VAL A 463 -0.50 12.56 -13.02
CA VAL A 463 0.58 11.61 -12.75
C VAL A 463 -0.06 10.31 -12.27
N GLY A 464 0.30 9.21 -12.93
CA GLY A 464 -0.09 7.87 -12.55
C GLY A 464 1.01 7.17 -11.74
N GLU A 465 0.60 6.49 -10.68
CA GLU A 465 1.44 5.67 -9.82
C GLU A 465 0.92 4.22 -9.80
N LEU A 466 1.72 3.31 -10.33
CA LEU A 466 1.42 1.88 -10.43
C LEU A 466 1.86 1.17 -9.15
N GLY A 467 0.92 0.60 -8.41
CA GLY A 467 1.19 -0.35 -7.33
C GLY A 467 1.06 -1.79 -7.80
N VAL A 468 2.03 -2.65 -7.50
CA VAL A 468 1.96 -4.09 -7.76
C VAL A 468 1.86 -4.84 -6.44
N TYR A 469 0.86 -5.71 -6.30
CA TYR A 469 0.65 -6.47 -5.08
C TYR A 469 1.45 -7.78 -5.07
N GLY A 470 1.96 -8.13 -3.90
CA GLY A 470 2.63 -9.39 -3.63
C GLY A 470 2.22 -9.98 -2.29
N THR A 471 2.25 -11.30 -2.18
CA THR A 471 2.00 -12.01 -0.93
C THR A 471 3.14 -12.96 -0.63
N ILE A 472 3.60 -13.00 0.62
CA ILE A 472 4.66 -13.92 1.04
C ILE A 472 4.46 -14.39 2.48
N LEU A 473 4.60 -15.69 2.71
CA LEU A 473 4.59 -16.33 4.02
C LEU A 473 5.93 -17.03 4.21
N TRP A 474 6.62 -16.75 5.30
CA TRP A 474 7.90 -17.36 5.60
C TRP A 474 8.05 -17.62 7.10
N ASP A 475 8.99 -18.49 7.45
CA ASP A 475 9.35 -18.77 8.84
C ASP A 475 10.58 -17.97 9.31
N GLN A 476 10.90 -18.05 10.61
CA GLN A 476 12.07 -17.40 11.21
C GLN A 476 13.42 -17.81 10.61
N THR A 477 13.52 -18.96 9.93
CA THR A 477 14.74 -19.40 9.26
C THR A 477 14.90 -18.77 7.86
N GLY A 478 13.86 -18.09 7.38
CA GLY A 478 13.78 -17.57 6.02
C GLY A 478 13.19 -18.56 5.02
N GLN A 479 12.71 -19.73 5.46
CA GLN A 479 12.03 -20.67 4.57
C GLN A 479 10.70 -20.09 4.10
N ILE A 480 10.54 -20.01 2.79
CA ILE A 480 9.33 -19.49 2.15
C ILE A 480 8.32 -20.63 1.99
N VAL A 481 7.11 -20.40 2.51
CA VAL A 481 5.95 -21.32 2.41
C VAL A 481 5.03 -20.89 1.26
N HIS A 482 4.93 -19.58 1.01
CA HIS A 482 4.09 -18.98 -0.03
C HIS A 482 4.81 -17.74 -0.56
N ASN A 483 4.88 -17.53 -1.87
CA ASN A 483 5.36 -16.28 -2.47
C ASN A 483 4.74 -16.09 -3.86
N GLU A 484 3.78 -15.18 -3.97
CA GLU A 484 3.03 -14.94 -5.21
C GLU A 484 2.92 -13.45 -5.53
N GLN A 485 2.87 -13.16 -6.83
CA GLN A 485 2.48 -11.86 -7.37
C GLN A 485 1.10 -11.99 -8.00
N GLY A 486 0.24 -11.00 -7.77
CA GLY A 486 -1.04 -10.94 -8.47
C GLY A 486 -1.85 -9.72 -8.11
N GLY A 487 -2.49 -9.15 -9.13
CA GLY A 487 -3.15 -7.86 -9.06
C GLY A 487 -2.20 -6.64 -9.08
N TRP A 488 -2.82 -5.49 -9.29
CA TRP A 488 -2.15 -4.19 -9.38
C TRP A 488 -3.12 -3.07 -9.02
N LEU A 489 -2.61 -1.87 -8.86
CA LEU A 489 -3.32 -0.63 -8.54
C LEU A 489 -2.78 0.47 -9.45
N MET A 490 -3.65 1.30 -10.03
CA MET A 490 -3.24 2.59 -10.56
C MET A 490 -3.89 3.69 -9.72
N ARG A 491 -3.06 4.57 -9.18
CA ARG A 491 -3.51 5.82 -8.55
C ARG A 491 -3.16 6.97 -9.47
N THR A 492 -4.13 7.82 -9.78
CA THR A 492 -3.93 8.97 -10.65
C THR A 492 -4.27 10.25 -9.90
N LYS A 493 -3.37 11.24 -9.96
CA LYS A 493 -3.55 12.54 -9.31
C LYS A 493 -3.24 13.68 -10.26
N GLY A 494 -3.77 14.87 -9.96
CA GLY A 494 -3.39 16.08 -10.68
C GLY A 494 -1.88 16.36 -10.56
N ARG A 495 -1.24 16.79 -11.65
CA ARG A 495 0.21 17.03 -11.71
C ARG A 495 0.68 18.05 -10.67
N ASP A 496 -0.13 19.07 -10.41
CA ASP A 496 0.20 20.15 -9.46
C ASP A 496 -0.13 19.77 -8.01
N VAL A 497 -0.68 18.57 -7.79
CA VAL A 497 -0.96 18.04 -6.46
C VAL A 497 0.23 17.23 -5.96
N ASN A 498 0.95 17.79 -5.00
CA ASN A 498 2.10 17.12 -4.39
C ASN A 498 1.70 15.84 -3.63
N GLU A 499 0.49 15.76 -3.08
CA GLU A 499 -0.03 14.63 -2.27
C GLU A 499 -0.78 13.57 -3.11
N GLY A 500 -0.92 12.32 -2.62
CA GLY A 500 -1.42 11.18 -3.42
C GLY A 500 -2.42 10.26 -2.71
N GLY A 501 -3.10 10.70 -1.65
CA GLY A 501 -4.09 9.88 -0.92
C GLY A 501 -5.47 9.89 -1.57
N VAL A 502 -6.02 8.72 -1.95
CA VAL A 502 -7.37 8.62 -2.58
C VAL A 502 -8.45 8.94 -1.55
N ALA A 503 -8.40 8.29 -0.39
CA ALA A 503 -9.35 8.54 0.70
C ALA A 503 -9.22 9.98 1.24
N ALA A 504 -8.04 10.60 1.13
CA ALA A 504 -7.79 11.99 1.51
C ALA A 504 -8.32 13.02 0.49
N GLY A 505 -8.78 12.58 -0.69
CA GLY A 505 -9.36 13.43 -1.72
C GLY A 505 -8.36 14.02 -2.74
N PHE A 506 -7.11 13.53 -2.76
CA PHE A 506 -6.05 14.06 -3.64
C PHE A 506 -5.78 13.21 -4.89
N SER A 507 -6.32 12.00 -4.96
CA SER A 507 -6.12 11.07 -6.08
C SER A 507 -7.36 10.25 -6.35
N SER A 508 -7.45 9.72 -7.56
CA SER A 508 -8.51 8.82 -8.02
C SER A 508 -7.96 7.41 -8.24
N LEU A 509 -8.83 6.42 -8.04
CA LEU A 509 -8.62 5.07 -8.53
C LEU A 509 -8.71 5.08 -10.05
N ASP A 510 -7.83 4.32 -10.68
CA ASP A 510 -7.72 4.27 -12.13
C ASP A 510 -7.43 2.84 -12.57
N SER A 511 -7.60 2.58 -13.85
CA SER A 511 -7.05 1.38 -14.50
C SER A 511 -6.00 1.83 -15.53
N VAL A 512 -5.47 0.91 -16.34
CA VAL A 512 -4.43 1.26 -17.32
C VAL A 512 -4.77 0.77 -18.71
N LEU A 513 -4.39 1.52 -19.74
CA LEU A 513 -4.18 0.98 -21.08
C LEU A 513 -2.68 0.92 -21.36
N LEU A 514 -2.21 -0.26 -21.75
CA LEU A 514 -0.81 -0.47 -22.05
C LEU A 514 -0.51 -0.08 -23.50
N PHE A 515 0.65 0.55 -23.73
CA PHE A 515 1.13 0.94 -25.05
C PHE A 515 2.60 0.61 -25.26
#